data_AF-A0A3D0QWZ5-F1
#
_entry.id   AF-A0A3D0QWZ5-F1
#
_cell.length_a   1.000
_cell.length_b   1.000
_cell.length_c   1.000
_cell.angle_alpha   90.00
_cell.angle_beta   90.00
_cell.angle_gamma   90.00
#
_symmetry.space_group_name_H-M   'P 1'
#
loop_
_entity.id
_entity.type
_entity.pdbx_description
1 polymer ?
#
loop_
_entity_poly.entity_id
_entity_poly.type
_entity_poly.pdbx_seq_one_letter_code
_entity_poly.pdbx_strand_id
1 'polypeptide(L)'
;MGAHPRQLGDRRDTDTPLARQLSTDPAIGLLRELITEFRGSALTGTLRYTLRLLLLTLGHAGVRELIEAYARARPPHLFASQEAFEFADYLRLTRPAVPWLSDVLELDCGLTRARLDGMPCTVSLDSDPTALLTDLGAGRLPVAPRRGPFRVQLVDDGADRCRRTDGSLLMRLSTLSPASCPDRVSEAA
;
A
#
# COMPACT_ATOMS: atom_id res chain seq x y z
N MET A 1 -36.60 -28.82 -14.76
CA MET A 1 -35.61 -29.87 -14.45
C MET A 1 -34.81 -30.11 -15.73
N GLY A 2 -33.51 -29.83 -15.86
CA GLY A 2 -32.52 -29.38 -14.89
C GLY A 2 -31.67 -28.22 -15.43
N ALA A 3 -31.14 -27.46 -14.48
CA ALA A 3 -30.18 -26.41 -14.73
C ALA A 3 -28.87 -27.04 -15.21
N HIS A 4 -28.32 -26.56 -16.32
CA HIS A 4 -26.93 -26.81 -16.69
C HIS A 4 -26.03 -25.96 -15.78
N PRO A 5 -25.20 -26.55 -14.92
CA PRO A 5 -24.17 -25.80 -14.24
C PRO A 5 -23.08 -25.47 -15.27
N ARG A 6 -22.92 -24.18 -15.61
CA ARG A 6 -21.69 -23.69 -16.23
C ARG A 6 -20.59 -23.72 -15.16
N GLN A 7 -19.94 -24.87 -15.01
CA GLN A 7 -18.68 -24.98 -14.29
C GLN A 7 -17.63 -24.21 -15.08
N LEU A 8 -17.41 -22.95 -14.73
CA LEU A 8 -16.19 -22.22 -15.08
C LEU A 8 -15.08 -22.69 -14.12
N GLY A 9 -14.67 -23.95 -14.28
CA GLY A 9 -13.50 -24.50 -13.58
C GLY A 9 -12.26 -24.21 -14.40
N ASP A 10 -11.51 -23.17 -14.03
CA ASP A 10 -10.12 -22.94 -14.45
C ASP A 10 -9.23 -24.09 -13.96
N ARG A 11 -9.33 -25.26 -14.59
CA ARG A 11 -8.33 -26.31 -14.43
C ARG A 11 -7.26 -26.03 -15.48
N ARG A 12 -6.22 -25.30 -15.07
CA ARG A 12 -5.04 -25.07 -15.91
C ARG A 12 -4.38 -26.42 -16.21
N ASP A 13 -4.76 -27.05 -17.30
CA ASP A 13 -4.06 -28.25 -17.80
C ASP A 13 -2.69 -27.80 -18.34
N THR A 14 -1.71 -27.78 -17.43
CA THR A 14 -0.31 -27.42 -17.69
C THR A 14 0.41 -28.42 -18.59
N ASP A 15 -0.20 -29.56 -18.90
CA ASP A 15 0.40 -30.65 -19.71
C ASP A 15 -0.04 -30.66 -21.18
N THR A 16 -0.77 -29.63 -21.63
CA THR A 16 -1.09 -29.52 -23.05
C THR A 16 0.18 -29.31 -23.90
N PRO A 17 0.20 -29.79 -25.17
CA PRO A 17 1.32 -29.54 -26.07
C PRO A 17 1.67 -28.06 -26.21
N LEU A 18 0.65 -27.19 -26.19
CA LEU A 18 0.81 -25.73 -26.22
C LEU A 18 1.50 -25.21 -24.94
N ALA A 19 1.09 -25.69 -23.75
CA ALA A 19 1.72 -25.29 -22.50
C ALA A 19 3.22 -25.65 -22.47
N ARG A 20 3.59 -26.83 -22.99
CA ARG A 20 5.01 -27.21 -23.15
C ARG A 20 5.76 -26.29 -24.09
N GLN A 21 5.20 -25.98 -25.27
CA GLN A 21 5.81 -25.05 -26.22
C GLN A 21 6.03 -23.65 -25.61
N LEU A 22 5.01 -23.10 -24.94
CA LEU A 22 5.11 -21.80 -24.27
C LEU A 22 6.12 -21.84 -23.10
N SER A 23 6.20 -22.95 -22.36
CA SER A 23 7.15 -23.06 -21.24
C SER A 23 8.62 -22.98 -21.68
N THR A 24 8.91 -23.36 -22.93
CA THR A 24 10.25 -23.31 -23.54
C THR A 24 10.48 -22.07 -24.40
N ASP A 25 9.47 -21.22 -24.60
CA ASP A 25 9.57 -20.04 -25.44
C ASP A 25 10.37 -18.93 -24.73
N PRO A 26 11.51 -18.46 -25.29
CA PRO A 26 12.32 -17.42 -24.67
C PRO A 26 11.56 -16.08 -24.51
N ALA A 27 10.55 -15.81 -25.34
CA ALA A 27 9.73 -14.60 -25.21
C ALA A 27 8.92 -14.58 -23.91
N ILE A 28 8.55 -15.75 -23.36
CA ILE A 28 7.86 -15.83 -22.07
C ILE A 28 8.75 -15.38 -20.92
N GLY A 29 10.06 -15.67 -20.99
CA GLY A 29 11.03 -15.15 -20.03
C GLY A 29 11.07 -13.63 -20.05
N LEU A 30 11.24 -13.04 -21.24
CA LEU A 30 11.29 -11.59 -21.43
C LEU A 30 9.99 -10.90 -20.99
N LEU A 31 8.82 -11.47 -21.30
CA LEU A 31 7.53 -10.93 -20.85
C LEU A 31 7.41 -10.91 -19.32
N ARG A 32 7.90 -11.95 -18.63
CA ARG A 32 7.90 -11.99 -17.16
C ARG A 32 8.80 -10.93 -16.55
N GLU A 33 9.96 -10.68 -17.15
CA GLU A 33 10.86 -9.60 -16.73
C GLU A 33 10.18 -8.23 -16.90
N LEU A 34 9.59 -7.95 -18.07
CA LEU A 34 8.86 -6.70 -18.30
C LEU A 34 7.70 -6.50 -17.33
N ILE A 35 6.93 -7.55 -17.03
CA ILE A 35 5.85 -7.50 -16.05
C ILE A 35 6.40 -7.20 -14.65
N THR A 36 7.53 -7.80 -14.28
CA THR A 36 8.16 -7.58 -12.97
C THR A 36 8.62 -6.13 -12.82
N GLU A 37 9.27 -5.58 -13.83
CA GLU A 37 9.70 -4.17 -13.85
C GLU A 37 8.51 -3.21 -13.79
N PHE A 38 7.44 -3.48 -14.57
CA PHE A 38 6.22 -2.70 -14.53
C PHE A 38 5.60 -2.67 -13.12
N ARG A 39 5.52 -3.83 -12.46
CA ARG A 39 4.98 -3.93 -11.09
C ARG A 39 5.87 -3.18 -10.10
N GLY A 40 7.19 -3.31 -10.19
CA GLY A 40 8.14 -2.55 -9.37
C GLY A 40 7.93 -1.04 -9.51
N SER A 41 7.76 -0.56 -10.74
CA SER A 41 7.45 0.85 -11.02
C SER A 41 6.09 1.27 -10.44
N ALA A 42 5.06 0.44 -10.58
CA ALA A 42 3.73 0.70 -10.04
C ALA A 42 3.75 0.84 -8.51
N LEU A 43 4.44 -0.07 -7.81
CA LEU A 43 4.60 -0.02 -6.36
C LEU A 43 5.38 1.22 -5.92
N THR A 44 6.44 1.59 -6.64
CA THR A 44 7.26 2.78 -6.33
C THR A 44 6.46 4.09 -6.44
N GLY A 45 5.51 4.17 -7.37
CA GLY A 45 4.64 5.33 -7.53
C GLY A 45 3.50 5.44 -6.50
N THR A 46 3.09 4.33 -5.89
CA THR A 46 1.88 4.26 -5.05
C THR A 46 2.20 4.06 -3.56
N LEU A 47 3.23 3.29 -3.23
CA LEU A 47 3.63 2.91 -1.88
C LEU A 47 4.99 3.53 -1.51
N ARG A 48 5.09 4.84 -1.67
CA ARG A 48 6.37 5.57 -1.56
C ARG A 48 7.02 5.40 -0.18
N TYR A 49 6.27 5.58 0.90
CA TYR A 49 6.82 5.54 2.24
C TYR A 49 7.11 4.11 2.68
N THR A 50 6.26 3.16 2.27
CA THR A 50 6.42 1.73 2.49
C THR A 50 7.69 1.22 1.84
N LEU A 51 7.89 1.45 0.54
CA LEU A 51 9.09 0.98 -0.15
C LEU A 51 10.35 1.62 0.41
N ARG A 52 10.29 2.89 0.80
CA ARG A 52 11.42 3.55 1.46
C ARG A 52 11.74 2.92 2.81
N LEU A 53 10.73 2.65 3.63
CA LEU A 53 10.90 1.94 4.90
C LEU A 53 11.51 0.56 4.68
N LEU A 54 11.00 -0.21 3.71
CA LEU A 54 11.52 -1.53 3.36
C LEU A 54 12.98 -1.45 2.88
N LEU A 55 13.33 -0.47 2.04
CA LEU A 55 14.72 -0.27 1.57
C LEU A 55 15.67 0.10 2.71
N LEU A 56 15.24 0.96 3.64
CA LEU A 56 16.06 1.37 4.76
C LEU A 56 16.24 0.27 5.83
N THR A 57 15.33 -0.70 5.88
CA THR A 57 15.36 -1.80 6.86
C THR A 57 15.97 -3.08 6.31
N LEU A 58 15.57 -3.49 5.10
CA LEU A 58 15.96 -4.74 4.46
C LEU A 58 17.10 -4.57 3.44
N GLY A 59 17.35 -3.34 2.98
CA GLY A 59 18.25 -3.07 1.86
C GLY A 59 17.68 -3.47 0.51
N HIS A 60 18.38 -3.11 -0.56
CA HIS A 60 17.96 -3.36 -1.94
C HIS A 60 17.75 -4.85 -2.24
N ALA A 61 18.64 -5.72 -1.74
CA ALA A 61 18.54 -7.17 -1.97
C ALA A 61 17.27 -7.76 -1.32
N GLY A 62 16.97 -7.39 -0.07
CA GLY A 62 15.79 -7.88 0.63
C GLY A 62 14.48 -7.36 0.01
N VAL A 63 14.45 -6.10 -0.44
CA VAL A 63 13.28 -5.56 -1.16
C VAL A 63 13.06 -6.27 -2.48
N ARG A 64 14.12 -6.52 -3.25
CA ARG A 64 14.03 -7.26 -4.51
C ARG A 64 13.49 -8.68 -4.28
N GLU A 65 14.03 -9.41 -3.31
CA GLU A 65 13.54 -10.74 -2.96
C GLU A 65 12.06 -10.73 -2.56
N LEU A 66 11.64 -9.71 -1.81
CA LEU A 66 10.25 -9.55 -1.37
C LEU A 66 9.29 -9.27 -2.53
N ILE A 67 9.67 -8.40 -3.47
CA ILE A 67 8.88 -8.11 -4.68
C ILE A 67 8.83 -9.33 -5.60
N GLU A 68 9.94 -10.05 -5.78
CA GLU A 68 9.95 -11.29 -6.56
C GLU A 68 9.06 -12.37 -5.92
N ALA A 69 9.09 -12.51 -4.60
CA ALA A 69 8.23 -13.44 -3.87
C ALA A 69 6.75 -13.09 -4.01
N TYR A 70 6.41 -11.80 -3.89
CA TYR A 70 5.07 -11.29 -4.20
C TYR A 70 4.67 -11.62 -5.64
N ALA A 71 5.58 -11.40 -6.59
CA ALA A 71 5.29 -11.58 -8.00
C ALA A 71 5.00 -13.04 -8.37
N ARG A 72 5.64 -13.98 -7.67
CA ARG A 72 5.34 -15.43 -7.78
C ARG A 72 4.02 -15.80 -7.10
N ALA A 73 3.65 -15.12 -6.02
CA ALA A 73 2.47 -15.45 -5.22
C ALA A 73 1.16 -14.87 -5.80
N ARG A 74 1.21 -13.73 -6.50
CA ARG A 74 0.03 -12.99 -6.96
C ARG A 74 0.11 -12.67 -8.46
N PRO A 75 -0.98 -12.88 -9.22
CA PRO A 75 -1.03 -12.47 -10.62
C PRO A 75 -0.88 -10.95 -10.75
N PRO A 76 -0.39 -10.45 -11.90
CA PRO A 76 -0.28 -9.02 -12.13
C PRO A 76 -1.66 -8.36 -12.26
N HIS A 77 -1.78 -7.14 -11.76
CA HIS A 77 -2.93 -6.25 -11.94
C HIS A 77 -2.61 -5.14 -12.93
N LEU A 78 -3.64 -4.70 -13.67
CA LEU A 78 -3.51 -3.67 -14.70
C LEU A 78 -3.31 -2.27 -14.12
N PHE A 79 -3.87 -2.01 -12.93
CA PHE A 79 -3.83 -0.69 -12.29
C PHE A 79 -2.82 -0.67 -11.15
N ALA A 80 -2.00 0.38 -11.12
CA ALA A 80 -1.00 0.57 -10.08
C ALA A 80 -1.61 0.61 -8.67
N SER A 81 -2.81 1.15 -8.52
CA SER A 81 -3.53 1.15 -7.24
C SER A 81 -3.92 -0.25 -6.78
N GLN A 82 -4.34 -1.12 -7.69
CA GLN A 82 -4.66 -2.52 -7.36
C GLN A 82 -3.40 -3.27 -6.96
N GLU A 83 -2.30 -3.10 -7.71
CA GLU A 83 -0.99 -3.64 -7.31
C GLU A 83 -0.56 -3.16 -5.92
N ALA A 84 -0.78 -1.89 -5.60
CA ALA A 84 -0.48 -1.32 -4.30
C ALA A 84 -1.26 -2.01 -3.17
N PHE A 85 -2.57 -2.20 -3.34
CA PHE A 85 -3.40 -2.85 -2.33
C PHE A 85 -3.07 -4.33 -2.17
N GLU A 86 -2.86 -5.06 -3.27
CA GLU A 86 -2.49 -6.48 -3.23
C GLU A 86 -1.11 -6.69 -2.62
N PHE A 87 -0.14 -5.81 -2.89
CA PHE A 87 1.16 -5.86 -2.23
C PHE A 87 1.06 -5.52 -0.74
N ALA A 88 0.24 -4.54 -0.37
CA ALA A 88 -0.02 -4.23 1.04
C ALA A 88 -0.64 -5.43 1.79
N ASP A 89 -1.61 -6.11 1.17
CA ASP A 89 -2.22 -7.32 1.74
C ASP A 89 -1.22 -8.48 1.83
N TYR A 90 -0.35 -8.64 0.82
CA TYR A 90 0.75 -9.59 0.87
C TYR A 90 1.73 -9.30 2.03
N LEU A 91 2.08 -8.03 2.27
CA LEU A 91 2.94 -7.64 3.40
C LEU A 91 2.27 -7.88 4.76
N ARG A 92 0.96 -7.66 4.87
CA ARG A 92 0.18 -7.96 6.08
C ARG A 92 0.14 -9.46 6.37
N LEU A 93 0.11 -10.28 5.32
CA LEU A 93 0.11 -11.75 5.43
C LEU A 93 1.50 -12.27 5.82
N THR A 94 2.55 -11.80 5.15
CA THR A 94 3.93 -12.29 5.34
C THR A 94 4.61 -11.70 6.58
N ARG A 95 4.16 -10.53 7.05
CA ARG A 95 4.64 -9.84 8.25
C ARG A 95 6.18 -9.80 8.34
N PRO A 96 6.87 -9.20 7.35
CA PRO A 96 8.31 -9.05 7.44
C PRO A 96 8.67 -8.25 8.70
N ALA A 97 9.82 -8.54 9.30
CA ALA A 97 10.29 -7.93 10.55
C ALA A 97 10.76 -6.47 10.32
N VAL A 98 9.82 -5.60 9.99
CA VAL A 98 10.04 -4.20 9.63
C VAL A 98 9.25 -3.31 10.59
N PRO A 99 9.94 -2.52 11.44
CA PRO A 99 9.27 -1.61 12.38
C PRO A 99 8.34 -0.63 11.68
N TRP A 100 7.20 -0.34 12.31
CA TRP A 100 6.19 0.65 11.84
C TRP A 100 5.53 0.34 10.50
N LEU A 101 5.76 -0.85 9.93
CA LEU A 101 5.23 -1.21 8.62
C LEU A 101 3.70 -1.10 8.55
N SER A 102 2.97 -1.48 9.61
CA SER A 102 1.51 -1.37 9.65
C SER A 102 1.02 0.07 9.46
N ASP A 103 1.57 1.00 10.23
CA ASP A 103 1.19 2.42 10.20
C ASP A 103 1.55 3.04 8.84
N VAL A 104 2.72 2.71 8.31
CA VAL A 104 3.19 3.24 7.01
C VAL A 104 2.36 2.67 5.85
N LEU A 105 1.95 1.41 5.91
CA LEU A 105 1.02 0.82 4.95
C LEU A 105 -0.34 1.51 4.99
N GLU A 106 -0.89 1.79 6.17
CA GLU A 106 -2.15 2.51 6.30
C GLU A 106 -2.07 3.92 5.70
N LEU A 107 -0.95 4.61 5.88
CA LEU A 107 -0.71 5.92 5.26
C LEU A 107 -0.71 5.84 3.72
N ASP A 108 0.10 4.97 3.12
CA ASP A 108 0.20 4.87 1.66
C ASP A 108 -1.11 4.36 1.02
N CYS A 109 -1.73 3.33 1.62
CA CYS A 109 -3.02 2.83 1.14
C CYS A 109 -4.12 3.88 1.29
N GLY A 110 -4.16 4.61 2.40
CA GLY A 110 -5.12 5.68 2.63
C GLY A 110 -4.96 6.84 1.65
N LEU A 111 -3.72 7.23 1.34
CA LEU A 111 -3.41 8.24 0.30
C LEU A 111 -3.85 7.75 -1.08
N THR A 112 -3.64 6.48 -1.38
CA THR A 112 -4.10 5.88 -2.64
C THR A 112 -5.62 5.90 -2.74
N ARG A 113 -6.36 5.53 -1.69
CA ARG A 113 -7.83 5.61 -1.66
C ARG A 113 -8.33 7.05 -1.84
N ALA A 114 -7.77 7.99 -1.10
CA ALA A 114 -8.16 9.40 -1.18
C ALA A 114 -8.00 9.97 -2.60
N ARG A 115 -6.96 9.54 -3.33
CA ARG A 115 -6.75 9.91 -4.74
C ARG A 115 -7.73 9.26 -5.69
N LEU A 116 -8.04 7.97 -5.51
CA LEU A 116 -8.96 7.24 -6.39
C LEU A 116 -10.40 7.74 -6.24
N ASP A 117 -10.83 7.96 -5.00
CA ASP A 117 -12.20 8.35 -4.69
C ASP A 117 -12.40 9.87 -4.83
N GLY A 118 -11.31 10.64 -4.90
CA GLY A 118 -11.33 12.11 -4.89
C GLY A 118 -11.85 12.70 -3.57
N MET A 119 -11.93 11.88 -2.52
CA MET A 119 -12.54 12.22 -1.23
C MET A 119 -11.55 12.03 -0.09
N PRO A 120 -11.57 12.91 0.94
CA PRO A 120 -10.76 12.71 2.13
C PRO A 120 -11.02 11.36 2.81
N CYS A 121 -9.95 10.69 3.24
CA CYS A 121 -10.00 9.44 3.99
C CYS A 121 -9.42 9.66 5.39
N THR A 122 -9.91 8.97 6.42
CA THR A 122 -9.27 8.99 7.75
C THR A 122 -8.67 7.62 8.06
N VAL A 123 -7.41 7.59 8.46
CA VAL A 123 -6.71 6.38 8.91
C VAL A 123 -6.35 6.47 10.38
N SER A 124 -6.21 5.31 11.03
CA SER A 124 -5.77 5.20 12.42
C SER A 124 -4.38 4.60 12.47
N LEU A 125 -3.50 5.17 13.29
CA LEU A 125 -2.10 4.79 13.42
C LEU A 125 -1.73 4.65 14.89
N ASP A 126 -0.80 3.76 15.20
CA ASP A 126 -0.30 3.55 16.56
C ASP A 126 0.96 4.36 16.89
N SER A 127 1.51 5.05 15.89
CA SER A 127 2.74 5.85 15.99
C SER A 127 2.54 7.25 15.42
N ASP A 128 3.31 8.21 15.94
CA ASP A 128 3.20 9.61 15.54
C ASP A 128 3.44 9.79 14.02
N PRO A 129 2.41 10.18 13.25
CA PRO A 129 2.49 10.27 11.80
C PRO A 129 3.51 11.31 11.35
N THR A 130 3.64 12.42 12.08
CA THR A 130 4.57 13.49 11.72
C THR A 130 6.00 12.97 11.80
N ALA A 131 6.34 12.26 12.89
CA ALA A 131 7.67 11.68 13.05
C ALA A 131 7.98 10.65 11.94
N LEU A 132 7.03 9.76 11.64
CA LEU A 132 7.18 8.78 10.56
C LEU A 132 7.45 9.46 9.21
N LEU A 133 6.61 10.41 8.84
CA LEU A 133 6.66 11.07 7.54
C LEU A 133 7.86 12.00 7.39
N THR A 134 8.29 12.68 8.46
CA THR A 134 9.48 13.53 8.44
C THR A 134 10.74 12.70 8.19
N ASP A 135 10.96 11.64 8.96
CA ASP A 135 12.19 10.84 8.82
C ASP A 135 12.19 10.02 7.53
N LEU A 136 11.09 9.36 7.19
CA LEU A 136 10.98 8.67 5.90
C LEU A 136 11.04 9.68 4.75
N GLY A 137 10.44 10.85 4.86
CA GLY A 137 10.56 11.93 3.87
C GLY A 137 12.02 12.28 3.58
N ALA A 138 12.84 12.34 4.63
CA ALA A 138 14.26 12.64 4.57
C ALA A 138 15.18 11.42 4.29
N GLY A 139 14.62 10.25 4.02
CA GLY A 139 15.41 9.05 3.70
C GLY A 139 16.12 8.42 4.90
N ARG A 140 15.58 8.59 6.12
CA ARG A 140 16.08 7.98 7.34
C ARG A 140 15.03 7.09 7.99
N LEU A 141 15.48 6.15 8.83
CA LEU A 141 14.57 5.39 9.67
C LEU A 141 14.02 6.27 10.79
N PRO A 142 12.70 6.26 11.05
CA PRO A 142 12.12 6.88 12.23
C PRO A 142 12.83 6.49 13.53
N VAL A 143 13.14 7.45 14.39
CA VAL A 143 13.77 7.14 15.69
C VAL A 143 12.70 7.18 16.78
N ALA A 144 12.24 5.99 17.19
CA ALA A 144 11.29 5.81 18.29
C ALA A 144 10.10 6.80 18.27
N PRO A 145 9.30 6.83 17.19
CA PRO A 145 8.13 7.71 17.12
C PRO A 145 7.21 7.45 18.31
N ARG A 146 6.66 8.54 18.87
CA ARG A 146 5.75 8.46 20.03
C ARG A 146 4.59 7.52 19.68
N ARG A 147 4.26 6.61 20.60
CA ARG A 147 3.13 5.69 20.46
C ARG A 147 1.84 6.30 20.98
N GLY A 148 0.72 5.95 20.35
CA GLY A 148 -0.62 6.37 20.75
C GLY A 148 -1.62 6.27 19.61
N PRO A 149 -2.94 6.37 19.89
CA PRO A 149 -3.97 6.29 18.87
C PRO A 149 -4.06 7.63 18.11
N PHE A 150 -3.37 7.72 16.99
CA PHE A 150 -3.46 8.89 16.10
C PHE A 150 -4.52 8.66 15.03
N ARG A 151 -5.35 9.67 14.77
CA ARG A 151 -6.22 9.71 13.59
C ARG A 151 -5.71 10.77 12.63
N VAL A 152 -5.53 10.38 11.38
CA VAL A 152 -4.98 11.25 10.33
C VAL A 152 -5.99 11.35 9.21
N GLN A 153 -6.38 12.58 8.87
CA GLN A 153 -7.15 12.85 7.67
C GLN A 153 -6.19 13.02 6.48
N LEU A 154 -6.37 12.17 5.48
CA LEU A 154 -5.62 12.14 4.24
C LEU A 154 -6.48 12.79 3.16
N VAL A 155 -5.87 13.70 2.40
CA VAL A 155 -6.51 14.45 1.32
C VAL A 155 -5.66 14.30 0.06
N ASP A 156 -6.29 14.39 -1.12
CA ASP A 156 -5.54 14.49 -2.36
C ASP A 156 -5.23 15.97 -2.68
N ASP A 157 -3.95 16.32 -2.60
CA ASP A 157 -3.46 17.64 -3.02
C ASP A 157 -3.56 17.87 -4.53
N GLY A 158 -3.77 16.81 -5.33
CA GLY A 158 -4.00 16.90 -6.77
C GLY A 158 -5.30 17.61 -7.14
N ALA A 159 -6.36 17.40 -6.36
CA ALA A 159 -7.66 18.02 -6.58
C ALA A 159 -7.66 19.54 -6.30
N ASP A 160 -6.80 20.01 -5.40
CA ASP A 160 -6.67 21.42 -5.03
C ASP A 160 -5.83 22.24 -6.03
N ARG A 161 -5.03 21.59 -6.88
CA ARG A 161 -4.19 22.25 -7.90
C ARG A 161 -4.97 22.92 -9.03
N CYS A 162 -6.24 22.56 -9.25
CA CYS A 162 -7.10 23.31 -10.19
C CYS A 162 -7.64 24.63 -9.57
N ARG A 163 -7.45 24.87 -8.26
CA ARG A 163 -7.88 26.10 -7.56
C ARG A 163 -6.75 26.93 -6.97
N ARG A 164 -5.53 26.42 -6.85
CA ARG A 164 -4.38 27.17 -6.31
C ARG A 164 -3.10 26.86 -7.07
N THR A 165 -2.55 27.89 -7.71
CA THR A 165 -1.14 27.98 -8.10
C THR A 165 -0.29 28.12 -6.84
N ASP A 166 0.06 26.99 -6.20
CA ASP A 166 1.39 26.87 -5.57
C ASP A 166 1.75 25.41 -5.26
N GLY A 167 3.00 25.05 -5.58
CA GLY A 167 3.51 23.68 -5.58
C GLY A 167 3.97 23.20 -4.21
N SER A 168 3.04 22.96 -3.29
CA SER A 168 3.34 22.39 -1.96
C SER A 168 2.40 21.22 -1.63
N LEU A 169 2.98 20.11 -1.15
CA LEU A 169 2.25 18.98 -0.60
C LEU A 169 1.77 19.37 0.81
N LEU A 170 0.48 19.64 0.98
CA LEU A 170 -0.10 20.10 2.26
C LEU A 170 -0.92 18.96 2.87
N MET A 171 -0.25 18.03 3.54
CA MET A 171 -0.93 17.18 4.51
C MET A 171 -1.54 18.08 5.61
N ARG A 172 -2.87 18.21 5.61
CA ARG A 172 -3.58 18.70 6.79
C ARG A 172 -3.67 17.58 7.82
N LEU A 173 -2.61 17.46 8.62
CA LEU A 173 -2.60 16.69 9.87
C LEU A 173 -3.52 17.38 10.89
N SER A 174 -4.82 17.24 10.71
CA SER A 174 -5.79 17.53 11.76
C SER A 174 -5.66 16.39 12.79
N THR A 175 -4.75 16.54 13.74
CA THR A 175 -4.70 15.63 14.89
C THR A 175 -5.96 15.85 15.71
N LEU A 176 -6.91 14.92 15.62
CA LEU A 176 -7.98 14.85 16.60
C LEU A 176 -7.36 14.30 17.88
N SER A 177 -7.09 15.21 18.82
CA SER A 177 -6.68 14.89 20.19
C SER A 177 -7.62 13.83 20.80
N PRO A 178 -7.12 12.86 21.58
CA PRO A 178 -7.99 11.91 22.27
C PRO A 178 -8.86 12.67 23.29
N ALA A 179 -10.16 12.72 23.00
CA ALA A 179 -11.29 13.04 23.86
C ALA A 179 -10.97 13.71 25.21
N SER A 180 -11.24 15.01 25.28
CA SER A 180 -11.65 15.65 26.54
C SER A 180 -13.00 15.05 26.93
N CYS A 181 -13.04 14.22 27.97
CA CYS A 181 -14.27 13.92 28.70
C CYS A 181 -14.77 15.22 29.36
N PRO A 182 -16.07 15.53 29.27
CA PRO A 182 -16.76 16.05 30.43
C PRO A 182 -18.07 15.29 30.61
N ASP A 183 -18.07 14.32 31.52
CA ASP A 183 -19.31 13.86 32.13
C ASP A 183 -19.34 14.46 33.54
N ARG A 184 -19.94 15.64 33.66
CA ARG A 184 -20.41 16.17 34.95
C ARG A 184 -21.90 15.96 34.98
N VAL A 185 -22.32 14.86 35.58
CA VAL A 185 -23.70 14.65 36.02
C VAL A 185 -24.02 15.72 37.06
N SER A 186 -24.92 16.61 36.67
CA SER A 186 -25.66 17.50 37.55
C SER A 186 -26.94 16.77 37.93
N GLU A 187 -27.11 16.39 39.19
CA GLU A 187 -28.43 16.12 39.74
C GLU A 187 -28.47 16.56 41.20
N ALA A 188 -29.10 17.71 41.40
CA ALA A 188 -29.58 18.22 42.67
C ALA A 188 -31.07 18.47 42.49
N ALA A 189 -31.89 17.63 43.10
CA ALA A 189 -33.26 17.91 43.56
C ALA A 189 -33.70 16.73 44.45
#